data_AF-A0A659R571-F1
#
_entry.id   AF-A0A659R571-F1
#
_cell.length_a   1.000
_cell.length_b   1.000
_cell.length_c   1.000
_cell.angle_alpha   90.00
_cell.angle_beta   90.00
_cell.angle_gamma   90.00
#
_symmetry.space_group_name_H-M   'P 1'
#
loop_
_entity.id
_entity.type
_entity.pdbx_description
1 polymer ?
#
loop_
_entity_poly.entity_id
_entity_poly.type
_entity_poly.pdbx_seq_one_letter_code
_entity_poly.pdbx_strand_id
1 'polypeptide(L)'
;MATLDMQNTAQLAESRRKMQARRRMKNRIALTLSMATMAFGLFWLIWILMSTITRGIDGMSLALFTEMTPPPNTAGGGLANALAGSGLLILWATVLGTPLGIMAGIYLAEYGRKSWLAEVIRFINDILLSAPSIVVGLFVYTIVVAQMEPFSGWAGGMAVALLLLGTGVRGA
;
A
#
# COMPACT_ATOMS: atom_id res chain seq x y z
N MET A 1 -52.72 10.00 43.83
CA MET A 1 -51.77 8.98 43.31
C MET A 1 -51.68 9.05 41.79
N ALA A 2 -52.79 8.96 41.03
CA ALA A 2 -52.80 9.05 39.56
C ALA A 2 -52.20 10.35 38.95
N THR A 3 -52.33 11.50 39.62
CA THR A 3 -51.81 12.79 39.11
C THR A 3 -50.28 12.91 39.20
N LEU A 4 -49.65 12.25 40.18
CA LEU A 4 -48.19 12.22 40.34
C LEU A 4 -47.54 11.33 39.26
N ASP A 5 -48.16 10.21 38.91
CA ASP A 5 -47.70 9.33 37.82
C ASP A 5 -47.81 9.99 36.43
N MET A 6 -48.86 10.79 36.20
CA MET A 6 -49.01 11.57 34.96
C MET A 6 -47.94 12.67 34.82
N GLN A 7 -47.53 13.30 35.92
CA GLN A 7 -46.43 14.28 35.88
C GLN A 7 -45.08 13.62 35.60
N ASN A 8 -44.84 12.45 36.18
CA ASN A 8 -43.58 11.72 36.02
C ASN A 8 -43.41 11.19 34.57
N THR A 9 -44.49 10.67 33.97
CA THR A 9 -44.50 10.21 32.57
C THR A 9 -44.31 11.34 31.57
N ALA A 10 -44.90 12.52 31.82
CA ALA A 10 -44.69 13.71 31.00
C ALA A 10 -43.24 14.22 31.07
N GLN A 11 -42.64 14.28 32.27
CA GLN A 11 -41.25 14.68 32.46
C GLN A 11 -40.26 13.70 31.79
N LEU A 12 -40.51 12.39 31.88
CA LEU A 12 -39.71 11.37 31.19
C LEU A 12 -39.82 11.48 29.67
N ALA A 13 -41.01 11.78 29.13
CA ALA A 13 -41.21 11.98 27.69
C ALA A 13 -40.48 13.23 27.18
N GLU A 14 -40.50 14.34 27.94
CA GLU A 14 -39.77 15.56 27.60
C GLU A 14 -38.24 15.36 27.62
N SER A 15 -37.73 14.66 28.65
CA SER A 15 -36.31 14.30 28.75
C SER A 15 -35.85 13.42 27.58
N ARG A 16 -36.65 12.41 27.21
CA ARG A 16 -36.40 11.57 26.03
C ARG A 16 -36.42 12.38 24.73
N ARG A 17 -37.35 13.32 24.57
CA ARG A 17 -37.40 14.22 23.39
C ARG A 17 -36.16 15.13 23.31
N LYS A 18 -35.73 15.74 24.42
CA LYS A 18 -34.49 16.55 24.47
C LYS A 18 -33.25 15.72 24.16
N MET A 19 -33.16 14.50 24.69
CA MET A 19 -32.05 13.58 24.41
C MET A 19 -32.04 13.12 22.94
N GLN A 20 -33.21 12.79 22.38
CA GLN A 20 -33.34 12.44 20.97
C GLN A 20 -33.01 13.61 20.04
N ALA A 21 -33.43 14.83 20.36
CA ALA A 21 -33.08 16.04 19.61
C ALA A 21 -31.56 16.29 19.61
N ARG A 22 -30.89 16.16 20.78
CA ARG A 22 -29.42 16.23 20.88
C ARG A 22 -28.73 15.15 20.05
N ARG A 23 -29.22 13.91 20.07
CA ARG A 23 -28.67 12.81 19.25
C ARG A 23 -28.86 13.05 17.76
N ARG A 24 -30.01 13.57 17.32
CA ARG A 24 -30.28 13.93 15.92
C ARG A 24 -29.39 15.06 15.43
N MET A 25 -29.14 16.08 16.26
CA MET A 25 -28.23 17.17 15.93
C MET A 25 -26.79 16.66 15.77
N LYS A 26 -26.30 15.85 16.72
CA LYS A 26 -24.97 15.22 16.62
C LYS A 26 -24.84 14.35 15.37
N ASN A 27 -25.85 13.55 15.05
CA ASN A 27 -25.85 12.72 13.86
C ASN A 27 -25.81 13.57 12.57
N ARG A 28 -26.60 14.66 12.53
CA ARG A 28 -26.60 15.57 11.39
C ARG A 28 -25.24 16.24 11.20
N ILE A 29 -24.64 16.76 12.27
CA ILE A 29 -23.29 17.37 12.24
C ILE A 29 -22.26 16.35 11.77
N ALA A 30 -22.27 15.13 12.33
CA ALA A 30 -21.34 14.08 11.95
C ALA A 30 -21.47 13.70 10.48
N LEU A 31 -22.70 13.55 9.97
CA LEU A 31 -22.96 13.24 8.56
C LEU A 31 -22.57 14.38 7.62
N THR A 32 -22.85 15.63 7.97
CA THR A 32 -22.45 16.77 7.14
C THR A 32 -20.93 16.92 7.11
N LEU A 33 -20.26 16.69 8.24
CA LEU A 33 -18.81 16.80 8.33
C LEU A 33 -18.14 15.67 7.56
N SER A 34 -18.62 14.43 7.68
CA SER A 34 -18.08 13.31 6.91
C SER A 34 -18.29 13.50 5.40
N MET A 35 -19.47 13.98 4.98
CA MET A 35 -19.75 14.29 3.58
C MET A 35 -18.84 15.43 3.07
N ALA A 36 -18.61 16.47 3.87
CA ALA A 36 -17.72 17.56 3.51
C ALA A 36 -16.25 17.10 3.36
N THR A 37 -15.75 16.29 4.30
CA THR A 37 -14.39 15.72 4.22
C THR A 37 -14.25 14.79 3.02
N MET A 38 -15.26 13.96 2.73
CA MET A 38 -15.29 13.11 1.54
C MET A 38 -15.25 13.96 0.25
N ALA A 39 -16.09 15.00 0.17
CA ALA A 39 -16.13 15.89 -0.99
C ALA A 39 -14.78 16.62 -1.19
N PHE A 40 -14.14 17.05 -0.09
CA PHE A 40 -12.82 17.66 -0.14
C PHE A 40 -11.75 16.70 -0.69
N GLY A 41 -11.71 15.46 -0.20
CA GLY A 41 -10.80 14.44 -0.72
C GLY A 41 -11.06 14.11 -2.20
N LEU A 42 -12.34 13.99 -2.57
CA LEU A 42 -12.74 13.69 -3.94
C LEU A 42 -12.40 14.84 -4.90
N PHE A 43 -12.53 16.09 -4.45
CA PHE A 43 -12.10 17.27 -5.20
C PHE A 43 -10.62 17.20 -5.57
N TRP A 44 -9.75 16.94 -4.59
CA TRP A 44 -8.30 16.81 -4.83
C TRP A 44 -7.96 15.61 -5.71
N LEU A 45 -8.65 14.49 -5.52
CA LEU A 45 -8.46 13.31 -6.36
C LEU A 45 -8.82 13.61 -7.82
N ILE A 46 -9.98 14.21 -8.07
CA ILE A 46 -10.42 14.62 -9.40
C ILE A 46 -9.44 15.62 -10.00
N TRP A 47 -8.99 16.61 -9.21
CA TRP A 47 -8.02 17.61 -9.66
C TRP A 47 -6.70 16.96 -10.12
N ILE A 48 -6.12 16.08 -9.30
CA ILE A 48 -4.87 15.39 -9.62
C ILE A 48 -5.06 14.48 -10.84
N LEU A 49 -6.18 13.75 -10.91
CA LEU A 49 -6.48 12.88 -12.03
C LEU A 49 -6.61 13.68 -13.33
N MET A 50 -7.37 14.78 -13.31
CA MET A 50 -7.52 15.67 -14.46
C MET A 50 -6.19 16.28 -14.89
N SER A 51 -5.39 16.80 -13.95
CA SER A 51 -4.06 17.33 -14.24
C SER A 51 -3.12 16.27 -14.81
N THR A 52 -3.22 15.02 -14.34
CA THR A 52 -2.39 13.90 -14.83
C THR A 52 -2.81 13.52 -16.24
N ILE A 53 -4.11 13.49 -16.53
CA ILE A 53 -4.62 13.17 -17.87
C ILE A 53 -4.27 14.26 -18.87
N THR A 54 -4.51 15.54 -18.56
CA THR A 54 -4.25 16.63 -19.51
C THR A 54 -2.76 16.74 -19.84
N ARG A 55 -1.91 16.78 -18.83
CA ARG A 55 -0.45 16.83 -19.01
C ARG A 55 0.11 15.52 -19.59
N GLY A 56 -0.52 14.40 -19.28
CA GLY A 56 -0.13 13.08 -19.77
C GLY A 56 -0.42 12.90 -21.26
N ILE A 57 -1.62 13.29 -21.73
CA ILE A 57 -2.00 13.22 -23.14
C ILE A 57 -1.08 14.08 -23.99
N ASP A 58 -0.74 15.29 -23.55
CA ASP A 58 0.19 16.18 -24.27
C ASP A 58 1.59 15.54 -24.43
N GLY A 59 1.97 14.63 -23.54
CA GLY A 59 3.22 13.86 -23.61
C GLY A 59 3.12 12.49 -24.30
N MET A 60 1.93 12.02 -24.67
CA MET A 60 1.74 10.71 -25.29
C MET A 60 2.14 10.75 -26.77
N SER A 61 3.37 10.30 -27.04
CA SER A 61 3.89 10.09 -28.40
C SER A 61 4.47 8.68 -28.53
N LEU A 62 4.62 8.20 -29.76
CA LEU A 62 5.29 6.90 -30.00
C LEU A 62 6.76 6.91 -29.55
N ALA A 63 7.40 8.09 -29.57
CA ALA A 63 8.75 8.32 -29.04
C ALA A 63 8.81 8.06 -27.53
N LEU A 64 7.75 8.36 -26.77
CA LEU A 64 7.68 8.08 -25.33
C LEU A 64 7.92 6.60 -25.01
N PHE A 65 7.48 5.68 -25.87
CA PHE A 65 7.61 4.24 -25.62
C PHE A 65 8.85 3.62 -26.26
N THR A 66 9.39 4.23 -27.32
CA THR A 66 10.45 3.65 -28.14
C THR A 66 11.82 4.26 -27.85
N GLU A 67 11.88 5.51 -27.41
CA GLU A 67 13.13 6.18 -27.11
C GLU A 67 13.59 5.94 -25.68
N MET A 68 14.92 5.97 -25.49
CA MET A 68 15.53 5.85 -24.17
C MET A 68 15.37 7.14 -23.38
N THR A 69 15.27 7.04 -22.05
CA THR A 69 15.29 8.19 -21.17
C THR A 69 16.65 8.87 -21.28
N PRO A 70 16.69 10.15 -21.66
CA PRO A 70 17.95 10.82 -21.88
C PRO A 70 18.54 11.26 -20.52
N PRO A 71 19.81 11.69 -20.50
CA PRO A 71 20.47 12.13 -19.26
C PRO A 71 19.71 13.27 -18.56
N PRO A 72 19.96 13.50 -17.26
CA PRO A 72 19.37 14.61 -16.55
C PRO A 72 19.60 15.94 -17.29
N ASN A 73 18.58 16.81 -17.30
CA ASN A 73 18.63 18.15 -17.87
C ASN A 73 18.63 18.26 -19.41
N THR A 74 18.34 17.18 -20.14
CA THR A 74 18.10 17.22 -21.59
C THR A 74 16.61 17.15 -21.92
N ALA A 75 16.15 17.99 -22.85
CA ALA A 75 14.77 17.96 -23.32
C ALA A 75 14.52 16.81 -24.31
N GLY A 76 13.39 16.13 -24.20
CA GLY A 76 12.97 15.04 -25.10
C GLY A 76 13.21 13.63 -24.54
N GLY A 77 13.18 12.64 -25.43
CA GLY A 77 13.39 11.21 -25.14
C GLY A 77 12.16 10.47 -24.59
N GLY A 78 12.35 9.20 -24.23
CA GLY A 78 11.26 8.29 -23.87
C GLY A 78 11.49 7.52 -22.58
N LEU A 79 10.70 6.48 -22.38
CA LEU A 79 10.66 5.62 -21.18
C LEU A 79 11.04 4.18 -21.51
N ALA A 80 11.59 3.89 -22.70
CA ALA A 80 11.82 2.52 -23.17
C ALA A 80 12.69 1.70 -22.21
N ASN A 81 13.79 2.28 -21.70
CA ASN A 81 14.67 1.64 -20.72
C ASN A 81 14.02 1.49 -19.33
N ALA A 82 13.19 2.45 -18.90
CA ALA A 82 12.44 2.34 -17.65
C ALA A 82 11.36 1.24 -17.70
N LEU A 83 10.66 1.12 -18.84
CA LEU A 83 9.66 0.08 -19.08
C LEU A 83 10.30 -1.30 -19.21
N ALA A 84 11.36 -1.43 -20.01
CA ALA A 84 12.09 -2.68 -20.15
C ALA A 84 12.76 -3.10 -18.83
N GLY A 85 13.38 -2.15 -18.13
CA GLY A 85 14.00 -2.37 -16.83
C GLY A 85 13.00 -2.81 -15.76
N SER A 86 11.88 -2.07 -15.61
CA SER A 86 10.83 -2.46 -14.66
C SER A 86 10.20 -3.81 -15.00
N GLY A 87 9.94 -4.09 -16.28
CA GLY A 87 9.45 -5.39 -16.72
C GLY A 87 10.40 -6.53 -16.38
N LEU A 88 11.70 -6.35 -16.62
CA LEU A 88 12.73 -7.34 -16.27
C LEU A 88 12.84 -7.54 -14.76
N LEU A 89 12.78 -6.46 -13.97
CA LEU A 89 12.78 -6.53 -12.51
C LEU A 89 11.58 -7.32 -12.00
N ILE A 90 10.37 -7.01 -12.47
CA ILE A 90 9.14 -7.72 -12.09
C ILE A 90 9.24 -9.19 -12.49
N LEU A 91 9.69 -9.49 -13.71
CA LEU A 91 9.83 -10.85 -14.20
C LEU A 91 10.72 -11.70 -13.29
N TRP A 92 11.93 -11.24 -12.99
CA TRP A 92 12.84 -11.98 -12.11
C TRP A 92 12.34 -12.07 -10.67
N ALA A 93 11.75 -10.98 -10.18
CA ALA A 93 11.17 -10.93 -8.86
C ALA A 93 10.03 -11.95 -8.70
N THR A 94 9.15 -12.07 -9.69
CA THR A 94 8.06 -13.06 -9.70
C THR A 94 8.60 -14.48 -9.89
N VAL A 95 9.48 -14.72 -10.86
CA VAL A 95 9.99 -16.07 -11.17
C VAL A 95 10.77 -16.67 -10.00
N LEU A 96 11.53 -15.85 -9.26
CA LEU A 96 12.34 -16.33 -8.15
C LEU A 96 11.65 -16.14 -6.79
N GLY A 97 11.11 -14.95 -6.54
CA GLY A 97 10.54 -14.59 -5.24
C GLY A 97 9.21 -15.28 -4.94
N THR A 98 8.32 -15.41 -5.95
CA THR A 98 6.99 -16.00 -5.71
C THR A 98 7.05 -17.48 -5.36
N PRO A 99 7.76 -18.37 -6.10
CA PRO A 99 7.85 -19.78 -5.72
C PRO A 99 8.50 -19.98 -4.34
N LEU A 100 9.57 -19.26 -4.04
CA LEU A 100 10.25 -19.34 -2.75
C LEU A 100 9.36 -18.87 -1.59
N GLY A 101 8.62 -17.77 -1.76
CA GLY A 101 7.66 -17.30 -0.78
C GLY A 101 6.53 -18.29 -0.52
N ILE A 102 6.00 -18.90 -1.58
CA ILE A 102 4.97 -19.96 -1.47
C ILE A 102 5.53 -21.19 -0.75
N MET A 103 6.74 -21.65 -1.11
CA MET A 103 7.38 -22.79 -0.45
C MET A 103 7.63 -22.55 1.03
N ALA A 104 8.10 -21.35 1.40
CA ALA A 104 8.27 -20.96 2.79
C ALA A 104 6.94 -20.92 3.54
N GLY A 105 5.88 -20.36 2.93
CA GLY A 105 4.53 -20.35 3.50
C GLY A 105 3.97 -21.75 3.73
N ILE A 106 4.08 -22.64 2.74
CA ILE A 106 3.66 -24.05 2.86
C ILE A 106 4.46 -24.76 3.98
N TYR A 107 5.78 -24.55 4.04
CA TYR A 107 6.62 -25.15 5.07
C TYR A 107 6.20 -24.69 6.49
N LEU A 108 5.91 -23.41 6.67
CA LEU A 108 5.42 -22.88 7.95
C LEU A 108 4.03 -23.41 8.31
N ALA A 109 3.13 -23.55 7.33
CA ALA A 109 1.79 -24.07 7.55
C ALA A 109 1.83 -25.54 8.02
N GLU A 110 2.68 -26.36 7.40
CA GLU A 110 2.76 -27.80 7.67
C GLU A 110 3.65 -28.13 8.89
N TYR A 111 4.81 -27.48 9.02
CA TYR A 111 5.84 -27.81 10.01
C TYR A 111 6.00 -26.79 11.14
N GLY A 112 5.12 -25.78 11.18
CA GLY A 112 5.26 -24.59 12.04
C GLY A 112 5.29 -24.81 13.56
N ARG A 113 4.94 -26.01 14.06
CA ARG A 113 4.86 -26.28 15.51
C ARG A 113 6.07 -27.00 16.11
N LYS A 114 6.98 -27.58 15.31
CA LYS A 114 8.03 -28.48 15.85
C LYS A 114 9.42 -28.35 15.22
N SER A 115 9.64 -27.37 14.34
CA SER A 115 10.93 -27.17 13.66
C SER A 115 11.59 -25.86 14.07
N TRP A 116 12.84 -25.92 14.54
CA TRP A 116 13.68 -24.74 14.80
C TRP A 116 13.80 -23.85 13.55
N LEU A 117 13.79 -24.47 12.36
CA LEU A 117 13.84 -23.76 11.10
C LEU A 117 12.56 -22.93 10.88
N ALA A 118 11.39 -23.45 11.29
CA ALA A 118 10.13 -22.70 11.18
C ALA A 118 10.10 -21.48 12.12
N GLU A 119 10.73 -21.59 13.30
CA GLU A 119 10.87 -20.46 14.25
C GLU A 119 11.79 -19.37 13.69
N VAL A 120 12.92 -19.76 13.09
CA VAL A 120 13.85 -18.83 12.42
C VAL A 120 13.18 -18.12 11.24
N ILE A 121 12.48 -18.86 10.36
CA ILE A 121 11.79 -18.25 9.22
C ILE A 121 10.69 -17.30 9.70
N ARG A 122 9.94 -17.65 10.75
CA ARG A 122 8.91 -16.77 11.32
C ARG A 122 9.51 -15.49 11.90
N PHE A 123 10.61 -15.59 12.63
CA PHE A 123 11.31 -14.44 13.19
C PHE A 123 11.83 -13.48 12.10
N ILE A 124 12.47 -14.03 11.06
CA ILE A 124 12.93 -13.23 9.92
C ILE A 124 11.74 -12.57 9.22
N ASN A 125 10.65 -13.31 9.00
CA ASN A 125 9.45 -12.78 8.39
C ASN A 125 8.85 -11.63 9.22
N ASP A 126 8.71 -11.78 10.53
CA ASP A 126 8.18 -10.73 11.40
C ASP A 126 9.05 -9.46 11.37
N ILE A 127 10.38 -9.59 11.29
CA ILE A 127 11.29 -8.45 11.10
C ILE A 127 11.05 -7.80 9.73
N LEU A 128 11.04 -8.60 8.65
CA LEU A 128 10.83 -8.10 7.29
C LEU A 128 9.48 -7.40 7.13
N LEU A 129 8.46 -7.85 7.84
CA LEU A 129 7.10 -7.31 7.80
C LEU A 129 6.89 -6.07 8.68
N SER A 130 7.69 -5.92 9.74
CA SER A 130 7.63 -4.79 10.67
C SER A 130 8.53 -3.63 10.24
N ALA A 131 9.60 -3.92 9.48
CA ALA A 131 10.50 -2.91 8.97
C ALA A 131 9.86 -2.10 7.84
N PRO A 132 10.08 -0.78 7.77
CA PRO A 132 9.69 0.02 6.60
C PRO A 132 10.34 -0.54 5.33
N SER A 133 9.58 -0.66 4.24
CA SER A 133 10.06 -1.25 2.98
C SER A 133 11.29 -0.55 2.40
N ILE A 134 11.44 0.76 2.64
CA ILE A 134 12.62 1.54 2.22
C ILE A 134 13.91 1.10 2.94
N VAL A 135 13.80 0.73 4.22
CA VAL A 135 14.94 0.29 5.03
C VAL A 135 15.39 -1.10 4.57
N VAL A 136 14.43 -2.01 4.36
CA VAL A 136 14.72 -3.34 3.81
C VAL A 136 15.32 -3.23 2.41
N GLY A 137 14.77 -2.35 1.55
CA GLY A 137 15.30 -2.11 0.21
C GLY A 137 16.74 -1.60 0.22
N LEU A 138 17.07 -0.66 1.10
CA LEU A 138 18.44 -0.15 1.23
C LEU A 138 19.41 -1.21 1.76
N PHE A 139 18.99 -2.04 2.72
CA PHE A 139 19.81 -3.13 3.25
C PHE A 139 20.14 -4.18 2.17
N VAL A 140 19.16 -4.56 1.36
CA VAL A 140 19.38 -5.50 0.26
C VAL A 140 20.26 -4.88 -0.83
N TYR A 141 20.07 -3.58 -1.12
CA TYR A 141 20.92 -2.84 -2.04
C TYR A 141 22.38 -2.86 -1.60
N THR A 142 22.69 -2.58 -0.34
CA THR A 142 24.08 -2.51 0.14
C THR A 142 24.78 -3.87 0.17
N ILE A 143 24.07 -4.97 0.42
CA ILE A 143 24.66 -6.31 0.46
C ILE A 143 24.80 -6.92 -0.93
N VAL A 144 23.79 -6.76 -1.79
CA VAL A 144 23.71 -7.48 -3.07
C VAL A 144 24.13 -6.58 -4.23
N VAL A 145 23.55 -5.39 -4.34
CA VAL A 145 23.72 -4.52 -5.52
C VAL A 145 25.03 -3.76 -5.48
N ALA A 146 25.38 -3.19 -4.31
CA ALA A 146 26.61 -2.39 -4.16
C ALA A 146 27.91 -3.20 -4.30
N GLN A 147 27.83 -4.54 -4.18
CA GLN A 147 28.99 -5.45 -4.34
C GLN A 147 29.16 -5.95 -5.79
N MET A 148 28.18 -5.72 -6.66
CA MET A 148 28.21 -6.17 -8.06
C MET A 148 28.58 -5.00 -8.98
N GLU A 149 29.83 -4.93 -9.45
CA GLU A 149 30.21 -4.12 -10.60
C GLU A 149 30.26 -4.97 -11.88
N PRO A 150 29.69 -4.53 -13.01
CA PRO A 150 28.94 -3.28 -13.24
C PRO A 150 27.46 -3.39 -12.85
N PHE A 151 26.81 -2.22 -12.73
CA PHE A 151 25.37 -2.06 -12.44
C PHE A 151 24.52 -2.82 -13.47
N SER A 152 24.14 -4.06 -13.15
CA SER A 152 23.40 -4.94 -14.06
C SER A 152 21.95 -5.08 -13.60
N GLY A 153 21.01 -5.15 -14.55
CA GLY A 153 19.59 -5.36 -14.25
C GLY A 153 19.31 -6.64 -13.43
N TRP A 154 20.24 -7.58 -13.43
CA TRP A 154 20.24 -8.79 -12.62
C TRP A 154 20.36 -8.51 -11.12
N ALA A 155 21.24 -7.59 -10.73
CA ALA A 155 21.43 -7.24 -9.32
C ALA A 155 20.16 -6.60 -8.73
N GLY A 156 19.50 -5.73 -9.51
CA GLY A 156 18.19 -5.17 -9.14
C GLY A 156 17.09 -6.23 -9.05
N GLY A 157 17.06 -7.20 -9.98
CA GLY A 157 16.07 -8.29 -9.97
C GLY A 157 16.21 -9.18 -8.74
N MET A 158 17.44 -9.51 -8.34
CA MET A 158 17.73 -10.24 -7.11
C MET A 158 17.29 -9.46 -5.86
N ALA A 159 17.49 -8.14 -5.84
CA ALA A 159 17.07 -7.31 -4.72
C ALA A 159 15.56 -7.29 -4.52
N VAL A 160 14.79 -7.17 -5.62
CA VAL A 160 13.33 -7.19 -5.59
C VAL A 160 12.80 -8.60 -5.26
N ALA A 161 13.44 -9.66 -5.76
CA ALA A 161 13.11 -11.03 -5.40
C ALA A 161 13.24 -11.26 -3.89
N LEU A 162 14.29 -10.74 -3.25
CA LEU A 162 14.50 -10.86 -1.81
C LEU A 162 13.43 -10.12 -0.99
N LEU A 163 12.99 -8.94 -1.46
CA LEU A 163 11.89 -8.19 -0.84
C LEU A 163 10.56 -8.97 -0.91
N LEU A 164 10.29 -9.66 -2.02
CA LEU A 164 9.07 -10.44 -2.18
C LEU A 164 8.98 -11.63 -1.20
N LEU A 165 10.11 -12.21 -0.81
CA LEU A 165 10.13 -13.33 0.16
C LEU A 165 9.43 -13.00 1.47
N GLY A 166 9.61 -11.78 1.99
CA GLY A 166 8.93 -11.36 3.23
C GLY A 166 7.43 -11.17 3.06
N THR A 167 6.95 -10.83 1.86
CA THR A 167 5.51 -10.56 1.64
C THR A 167 4.68 -11.83 1.45
N GLY A 168 5.25 -12.89 0.86
CA GLY A 168 4.53 -14.12 0.50
C GLY A 168 4.16 -15.04 1.67
N VAL A 169 4.76 -14.85 2.85
CA VAL A 169 4.53 -15.69 4.04
C VAL A 169 3.31 -15.22 4.85
N ARG A 170 2.68 -14.10 4.48
CA ARG A 170 1.49 -13.57 5.15
C ARG A 170 0.25 -14.42 4.84
N GLY A 171 -0.05 -15.40 5.69
CA GLY A 171 -1.27 -16.20 5.62
C GLY A 171 -1.18 -17.61 6.19
N ALA A 172 0.02 -18.06 6.60
CA ALA A 172 0.23 -19.33 7.30
C ALA A 172 0.16 -19.17 8.82
#